data_AF-A0AAN7DEE9-F1
#
_entry.id   AF-A0AAN7DEE9-F1
#
_cell.length_a   1.000
_cell.length_b   1.000
_cell.length_c   1.000
_cell.angle_alpha   90.00
_cell.angle_beta   90.00
_cell.angle_gamma   90.00
#
_symmetry.space_group_name_H-M   'P 1'
#
loop_
_entity.id
_entity.type
_entity.pdbx_description
1 polymer ?
#
loop_
_entity_poly.entity_id
_entity_poly.type
_entity_poly.pdbx_seq_one_letter_code
_entity_poly.pdbx_strand_id
1 'polypeptide(L)'
;MDPVDPTAPFWLDLHVKYPRAKIILTVRDADSWYILAKNTIASYQQHSDNQADPNHPCFKMAPMAQVTCLDGRLKDAEVFSRQQEMKQVFLNYNEQVKRVVPADQLFVMELGEG
;
A
#
# COMPACT_ATOMS: atom_id res chain seq x y z
N MET A 1 2.62 7.81 6.21
CA MET A 1 2.87 6.47 5.66
C MET A 1 2.00 6.35 4.42
N ASP A 2 2.63 6.12 3.28
CA ASP A 2 2.09 6.42 1.95
C ASP A 2 1.51 5.19 1.24
N PRO A 3 0.67 5.39 0.19
CA PRO A 3 -0.38 4.45 -0.21
C PRO A 3 0.06 3.12 -0.83
N VAL A 4 1.37 2.90 -1.01
CA VAL A 4 1.96 1.75 -1.71
C VAL A 4 3.26 1.31 -1.04
N ASP A 5 3.23 1.13 0.28
CA ASP A 5 4.36 0.56 1.04
C ASP A 5 4.57 -0.91 0.64
N PRO A 6 5.76 -1.29 0.15
CA PRO A 6 6.05 -2.66 -0.26
C PRO A 6 6.15 -3.64 0.91
N THR A 7 6.30 -3.16 2.15
CA THR A 7 6.39 -3.99 3.34
C THR A 7 5.02 -4.34 3.93
N ALA A 8 4.03 -3.43 3.77
CA ALA A 8 2.70 -3.59 4.32
C ALA A 8 2.03 -4.93 3.95
N PRO A 9 2.07 -5.42 2.69
CA PRO A 9 1.47 -6.70 2.30
C PRO A 9 1.93 -7.91 3.13
N PHE A 10 3.12 -7.84 3.73
CA PHE A 10 3.72 -8.93 4.51
C PHE A 10 3.37 -8.88 6.00
N TRP A 11 2.43 -8.02 6.43
CA TRP A 11 2.06 -7.88 7.84
C TRP A 11 1.66 -9.20 8.49
N LEU A 12 0.99 -10.10 7.77
CA LEU A 12 0.56 -11.40 8.29
C LEU A 12 1.76 -12.32 8.56
N ASP A 13 2.70 -12.41 7.61
CA ASP A 13 3.91 -13.21 7.78
C ASP A 13 4.78 -12.66 8.92
N LEU A 14 4.87 -11.33 9.02
CA LEU A 14 5.57 -10.65 10.12
C LEU A 14 4.89 -10.92 11.47
N HIS A 15 3.56 -10.93 11.53
CA HIS A 15 2.81 -11.24 12.74
C HIS A 15 3.02 -12.70 13.19
N VAL A 16 2.99 -13.65 12.24
CA VAL A 16 3.27 -15.07 12.52
C VAL A 16 4.70 -15.26 13.02
N LYS A 17 5.68 -14.59 12.39
CA LYS A 17 7.10 -14.70 12.76
C LYS A 17 7.43 -14.02 14.08
N TYR A 18 6.74 -12.93 14.42
CA TYR A 18 6.97 -12.11 15.61
C TYR A 18 5.67 -11.94 16.42
N PRO A 19 5.18 -13.01 17.09
CA PRO A 19 3.85 -13.01 17.72
C PRO A 19 3.69 -12.07 18.93
N ARG A 20 4.77 -11.45 19.40
CA ARG A 20 4.74 -10.42 20.46
C ARG A 20 4.86 -8.99 19.92
N ALA A 21 5.13 -8.84 18.63
CA ALA A 21 5.22 -7.53 18.01
C ALA A 21 3.83 -6.91 17.88
N LYS A 22 3.73 -5.61 18.16
CA LYS A 22 2.50 -4.84 17.95
C LYS A 22 2.42 -4.37 16.51
N ILE A 23 1.20 -4.21 16.00
CA ILE A 23 0.90 -3.70 14.66
C ILE A 23 0.26 -2.33 14.79
N ILE A 24 0.77 -1.38 13.99
CA ILE A 24 0.18 -0.07 13.82
C ILE A 24 -0.52 -0.06 12.47
N LEU A 25 -1.84 0.15 12.46
CA LEU A 25 -2.65 0.29 11.26
C LEU A 25 -3.01 1.76 11.08
N THR A 26 -2.42 2.42 10.09
CA THR A 26 -2.79 3.79 9.72
C THR A 26 -3.97 3.78 8.77
N VAL A 27 -5.06 4.44 9.15
CA VAL A 27 -6.30 4.51 8.37
C VAL A 27 -6.59 5.95 7.97
N ARG A 28 -7.36 6.11 6.88
CA ARG A 28 -7.82 7.40 6.37
C ARG A 28 -9.03 7.18 5.48
N ASP A 29 -9.70 8.27 5.12
CA ASP A 29 -10.76 8.29 4.11
C ASP A 29 -10.29 7.66 2.77
N ALA A 30 -11.13 6.79 2.20
CA ALA A 30 -10.78 6.00 1.02
C ALA A 30 -10.64 6.85 -0.25
N ASP A 31 -11.39 7.95 -0.35
CA ASP A 31 -11.26 8.92 -1.44
C ASP A 31 -9.90 9.62 -1.39
N SER A 32 -9.55 10.12 -0.21
CA SER A 32 -8.26 10.77 0.07
C SER A 32 -7.09 9.83 -0.17
N TRP A 33 -7.20 8.56 0.26
CA TRP A 33 -6.21 7.53 -0.03
C TRP A 33 -6.04 7.30 -1.54
N TYR A 34 -7.14 7.15 -2.29
CA TYR A 34 -7.09 6.85 -3.71
C TYR A 34 -6.41 7.96 -4.52
N ILE A 35 -6.70 9.22 -4.21
CA ILE A 35 -6.07 10.39 -4.85
C ILE A 35 -4.54 10.34 -4.65
N LEU A 36 -4.08 10.10 -3.43
CA LEU A 36 -2.66 10.01 -3.13
C LEU A 36 -2.01 8.80 -3.81
N ALA A 37 -2.68 7.65 -3.78
CA ALA A 37 -2.18 6.42 -4.38
C ALA A 37 -1.96 6.58 -5.89
N LYS A 38 -2.90 7.25 -6.57
CA LYS A 38 -2.79 7.56 -8.00
C LYS A 38 -1.53 8.39 -8.31
N ASN A 39 -1.22 9.39 -7.50
CA ASN A 39 -0.05 10.24 -7.70
C ASN A 39 1.26 9.46 -7.53
N THR A 40 1.34 8.59 -6.52
CA THR A 40 2.52 7.75 -6.31
C THR A 40 2.71 6.74 -7.45
N ILE A 41 1.62 6.13 -7.94
CA ILE A 41 1.66 5.19 -9.07
C ILE A 41 2.10 5.89 -10.35
N ALA A 42 1.56 7.07 -10.63
CA ALA A 42 1.96 7.87 -11.78
C ALA A 42 3.47 8.15 -11.76
N SER A 43 4.04 8.44 -10.58
CA SER A 43 5.49 8.61 -10.42
C SER A 43 6.27 7.34 -10.79
N TYR A 44 5.86 6.15 -10.31
CA TYR A 44 6.52 4.91 -10.69
C TYR A 44 6.39 4.59 -12.19
N GLN A 45 5.24 4.83 -12.80
CA GLN A 45 5.01 4.62 -14.23
C GLN A 45 5.90 5.54 -15.08
N GLN A 46 5.99 6.82 -14.73
CA GLN A 46 6.86 7.79 -15.42
C GLN A 46 8.34 7.42 -15.36
N HIS A 47 8.79 6.83 -14.26
CA HIS A 47 10.18 6.46 -14.04
C HIS A 47 10.48 4.99 -14.32
N SER A 48 9.60 4.25 -15.00
CA SER A 48 9.82 2.83 -15.34
C SER A 48 9.74 2.52 -16.83
N ASP A 49 9.51 3.52 -17.68
CA ASP A 49 9.57 3.38 -19.15
C ASP A 49 11.03 3.37 -19.64
N ASN A 50 11.26 2.87 -20.85
CA ASN A 50 12.57 2.72 -21.50
C ASN A 50 13.31 4.05 -21.73
N GLN A 51 12.66 5.20 -21.51
CA GLN A 51 13.24 6.54 -21.60
C GLN A 51 13.68 7.10 -20.24
N ALA A 52 13.37 6.43 -19.13
CA ALA A 52 13.73 6.88 -17.79
C ALA A 52 15.21 6.60 -17.47
N ASP A 53 15.82 7.44 -16.63
CA ASP A 53 17.20 7.25 -16.15
C ASP A 53 17.31 5.95 -15.34
N PRO A 54 18.08 4.94 -15.80
CA PRO A 54 18.24 3.67 -15.08
C PRO A 54 18.88 3.82 -13.70
N ASN A 55 19.55 4.95 -13.42
CA ASN A 55 20.13 5.23 -12.12
C ASN A 55 19.16 5.87 -11.13
N HIS A 56 18.00 6.35 -11.60
CA HIS A 56 17.01 6.99 -10.76
C HIS A 56 16.46 6.00 -9.71
N PRO A 57 16.34 6.39 -8.42
CA PRO A 57 15.84 5.50 -7.37
C PRO A 57 14.47 4.89 -7.70
N CYS A 58 13.52 5.68 -8.24
CA CYS A 58 12.21 5.16 -8.61
C CYS A 58 12.26 4.13 -9.76
N PHE A 59 13.22 4.24 -10.69
CA PHE A 59 13.42 3.25 -11.75
C PHE A 59 13.84 1.92 -11.14
N LYS A 60 14.81 1.94 -10.22
CA LYS A 60 15.31 0.75 -9.53
C LYS A 60 14.27 0.11 -8.61
N MET A 61 13.39 0.91 -8.00
CA MET A 61 12.34 0.42 -7.10
C MET A 61 11.07 -0.05 -7.80
N ALA A 62 10.81 0.42 -9.02
CA ALA A 62 9.57 0.13 -9.74
C ALA A 62 9.30 -1.37 -9.92
N PRO A 63 10.26 -2.24 -10.29
CA PRO A 63 9.98 -3.67 -10.45
C PRO A 63 9.50 -4.33 -9.15
N MET A 64 10.11 -3.97 -8.02
CA MET A 64 9.71 -4.49 -6.71
C MET A 64 8.33 -3.97 -6.33
N ALA A 65 8.09 -2.66 -6.46
CA ALA A 65 6.81 -2.06 -6.14
C ALA A 65 5.67 -2.63 -7.00
N GLN A 66 5.93 -2.90 -8.29
CA GLN A 66 4.97 -3.51 -9.22
C GLN A 66 4.54 -4.92 -8.82
N VAL A 67 5.39 -5.65 -8.10
CA VAL A 67 5.11 -7.02 -7.65
C VAL A 67 4.50 -7.03 -6.26
N THR A 68 5.01 -6.23 -5.33
CA THR A 68 4.62 -6.31 -3.92
C THR A 68 3.42 -5.43 -3.59
N CYS A 69 3.36 -4.21 -4.13
CA CYS A 69 2.37 -3.24 -3.69
C CYS A 69 0.99 -3.58 -4.25
N LEU A 70 -0.03 -3.43 -3.41
CA LEU A 70 -1.43 -3.73 -3.75
C LEU A 70 -1.62 -5.15 -4.32
N ASP A 71 -0.80 -6.10 -3.86
CA ASP A 71 -0.82 -7.50 -4.32
C ASP A 71 -0.67 -7.57 -5.86
N GLY A 72 0.37 -6.90 -6.36
CA GLY A 72 0.74 -6.86 -7.78
C GLY A 72 -0.09 -5.93 -8.67
N ARG A 73 -1.18 -5.34 -8.16
CA ARG A 73 -2.09 -4.49 -8.96
C ARG A 73 -1.46 -3.19 -9.43
N LEU A 74 -0.32 -2.79 -8.85
CA LEU A 74 0.42 -1.59 -9.23
C LEU A 74 0.95 -1.64 -10.68
N LYS A 75 1.16 -2.83 -11.24
CA LYS A 75 1.65 -3.02 -12.61
C LYS A 75 0.63 -2.60 -13.68
N ASP A 76 -0.66 -2.66 -13.37
CA ASP A 76 -1.73 -2.48 -14.33
C ASP A 76 -2.47 -1.16 -14.09
N ALA A 77 -2.19 -0.19 -14.97
CA ALA A 77 -2.80 1.13 -14.93
C ALA A 77 -4.33 1.08 -15.13
N GLU A 78 -4.83 0.12 -15.92
CA GLU A 78 -6.26 -0.05 -16.16
C GLU A 78 -6.96 -0.56 -14.90
N VAL A 79 -6.37 -1.54 -14.22
CA VAL A 79 -6.87 -2.03 -12.92
C VAL A 79 -6.95 -0.89 -11.91
N PHE A 80 -5.90 -0.07 -11.80
CA PHE A 80 -5.92 1.04 -10.86
C PHE A 80 -6.93 2.13 -11.23
N SER A 81 -7.31 2.26 -12.51
CA SER A 81 -8.33 3.21 -12.96
C SER A 81 -9.73 2.90 -12.43
N ARG A 82 -9.98 1.66 -11.96
CA ARG A 82 -11.25 1.20 -11.40
C ARG A 82 -11.39 1.69 -9.95
N GLN A 83 -11.63 2.98 -9.81
CA GLN A 83 -11.60 3.70 -8.53
C GLN A 83 -12.38 3.01 -7.40
N GLN A 84 -13.63 2.60 -7.66
CA GLN A 84 -14.46 1.97 -6.63
C GLN A 84 -13.91 0.60 -6.20
N GLU A 85 -13.40 -0.20 -7.13
CA GLU A 85 -12.75 -1.48 -6.83
C GLU A 85 -11.50 -1.25 -5.97
N MET A 86 -10.65 -0.27 -6.32
CA MET A 86 -9.43 0.02 -5.58
C MET A 86 -9.70 0.52 -4.16
N LYS A 87 -10.71 1.37 -3.98
CA LYS A 87 -11.16 1.78 -2.64
C LYS A 87 -11.65 0.58 -1.83
N GLN A 88 -12.40 -0.32 -2.45
CA GLN A 88 -12.88 -1.52 -1.76
C GLN A 88 -11.73 -2.45 -1.36
N VAL A 89 -10.70 -2.58 -2.19
CA VAL A 89 -9.46 -3.32 -1.85
C VAL A 89 -8.81 -2.71 -0.60
N PHE A 90 -8.65 -1.39 -0.56
CA PHE A 90 -8.10 -0.69 0.61
C PHE A 90 -8.94 -0.90 1.89
N LEU A 91 -10.26 -0.73 1.79
CA LEU A 91 -11.17 -0.93 2.92
C LEU A 91 -11.15 -2.38 3.42
N ASN A 92 -11.20 -3.35 2.50
CA ASN A 92 -11.14 -4.78 2.83
C ASN A 92 -9.83 -5.15 3.52
N TYR A 93 -8.70 -4.57 3.07
CA TYR A 93 -7.39 -4.77 3.70
C TYR A 93 -7.38 -4.26 5.14
N ASN A 94 -7.90 -3.05 5.39
CA ASN A 94 -7.99 -2.49 6.74
C ASN A 94 -8.85 -3.36 7.66
N GLU A 95 -10.01 -3.82 7.17
CA GLU A 95 -10.90 -4.70 7.93
C GLU A 95 -10.30 -6.10 8.17
N GLN A 96 -9.49 -6.62 7.24
CA GLN A 96 -8.75 -7.86 7.43
C GLN A 96 -7.75 -7.74 8.57
N VAL A 97 -6.95 -6.66 8.59
CA VAL A 97 -5.97 -6.42 9.67
C VAL A 97 -6.69 -6.32 11.02
N LYS A 98 -7.77 -5.54 11.11
CA LYS A 98 -8.56 -5.39 12.34
C LYS A 98 -9.17 -6.71 12.83
N ARG A 99 -9.55 -7.61 11.91
CA ARG A 99 -10.15 -8.90 12.26
C ARG A 99 -9.13 -9.90 12.77
N VAL A 100 -7.94 -9.91 12.20
CA VAL A 100 -6.93 -10.94 12.45
C VAL A 100 -6.04 -10.59 13.63
N VAL A 101 -5.67 -9.32 13.77
CA VAL A 101 -4.74 -8.89 14.82
C VAL A 101 -5.48 -8.73 16.15
N PRO A 102 -5.02 -9.35 17.25
CA PRO A 102 -5.60 -9.16 18.57
C PRO A 102 -5.67 -7.68 18.98
N ALA A 103 -6.76 -7.27 19.64
CA ALA A 103 -7.01 -5.88 20.00
C ALA A 103 -5.92 -5.28 20.94
N ASP A 104 -5.28 -6.11 21.77
CA ASP A 104 -4.18 -5.71 22.65
C ASP A 104 -2.83 -5.54 21.91
N GLN A 105 -2.75 -5.99 20.66
CA GLN A 105 -1.59 -5.89 19.79
C GLN A 105 -1.79 -4.92 18.61
N LEU A 106 -3.02 -4.41 18.42
CA LEU A 106 -3.36 -3.51 17.33
C LEU A 106 -3.55 -2.08 17.83
N PHE A 107 -2.85 -1.12 17.22
CA PHE A 107 -3.12 0.31 17.36
C PHE A 107 -3.61 0.88 16.03
N VAL A 108 -4.84 1.39 15.99
CA VAL A 108 -5.41 2.03 14.81
C VAL A 108 -5.17 3.55 14.92
N MET A 109 -4.47 4.11 13.94
CA MET A 109 -4.12 5.53 13.89
C MET A 109 -4.86 6.21 12.73
N GLU A 110 -5.73 7.16 13.04
CA GLU A 110 -6.44 7.98 12.04
C GLU A 110 -5.53 9.11 11.54
N LEU A 111 -5.30 9.17 10.23
CA LEU A 111 -4.53 10.25 9.60
C LEU A 111 -5.39 11.52 9.49
N GLY A 112 -5.08 12.52 10.31
CA GLY A 112 -5.80 13.80 10.38
C GLY A 112 -5.88 14.40 11.79
N GLU A 113 -5.48 13.66 12.84
CA GLU A 113 -5.46 14.12 14.23
C GLU A 113 -4.12 14.77 14.65
N GLY A 114 -3.57 15.68 13.83
CA GLY A 114 -2.33 16.40 14.11
C GLY A 114 -2.36 17.85 13.67
#